data_AF-A0A419HZL9-F1
#
_entry.id   AF-A0A419HZL9-F1
#
_cell.length_a   1.000
_cell.length_b   1.000
_cell.length_c   1.000
_cell.angle_alpha   90.00
_cell.angle_beta   90.00
_cell.angle_gamma   90.00
#
_symmetry.space_group_name_H-M   'P 1'
#
loop_
_entity.id
_entity.type
_entity.pdbx_description
1 polymer ?
#
loop_
_entity_poly.entity_id
_entity_poly.type
_entity_poly.pdbx_seq_one_letter_code
_entity_poly.pdbx_strand_id
1 'polypeptide(L)'
;MPPREPRSGLCNRCAAAEAARLLQEYGIPPRGDLATTADVEQKLAARMVREGRKHLDVSLNNRPCKGPYGCDTLVPIILPEGCTMTVHAPNYRKTFTGGAKPWSR
;
A
#
# COMPACT_ATOMS: atom_id res chain seq x y z
N MET A 1 1.48 -19.14 -32.47
CA MET A 1 1.99 -18.37 -31.31
C MET A 1 0.80 -17.90 -30.50
N PRO A 2 0.68 -18.26 -29.21
CA PRO A 2 -0.33 -17.65 -28.36
C PRO A 2 -0.03 -16.15 -28.17
N PRO A 3 -1.05 -15.28 -28.04
CA PRO A 3 -0.85 -13.88 -27.72
C PRO A 3 -0.13 -13.77 -26.37
N ARG A 4 0.90 -12.92 -26.30
CA ARG A 4 1.61 -12.66 -25.05
C ARG A 4 0.66 -11.92 -24.11
N GLU A 5 0.28 -12.53 -23.00
CA GLU A 5 -0.40 -11.85 -21.89
C GLU A 5 0.35 -10.56 -21.53
N PRO A 6 -0.34 -9.45 -21.24
CA PRO A 6 0.32 -8.27 -20.72
C PRO A 6 1.01 -8.67 -19.43
N ARG A 7 2.33 -8.57 -19.39
CA ARG A 7 3.13 -8.86 -18.19
C ARG A 7 2.48 -8.13 -17.03
N SER A 8 1.94 -8.87 -16.08
CA SER A 8 1.36 -8.42 -14.81
C SER A 8 2.39 -7.77 -13.87
N GLY A 9 3.47 -7.22 -14.43
CA GLY A 9 4.48 -6.43 -13.77
C GLY A 9 3.90 -5.09 -13.38
N LEU A 10 3.80 -4.87 -12.07
CA LEU A 10 3.40 -3.59 -11.50
C LEU A 10 4.38 -2.50 -11.98
N CYS A 11 3.94 -1.59 -12.85
CA CYS A 11 4.71 -0.38 -13.12
C CYS A 11 4.85 0.39 -11.81
N ASN A 12 6.07 0.57 -11.33
CA ASN A 12 6.38 1.20 -10.04
C ASN A 12 5.75 2.61 -9.90
N ARG A 13 5.71 3.37 -11.01
CA ARG A 13 5.08 4.69 -11.07
C ARG A 13 3.56 4.62 -10.99
N CYS A 14 2.92 3.67 -11.67
CA CYS A 14 1.47 3.50 -11.61
C CYS A 14 1.01 3.10 -10.21
N ALA A 15 1.75 2.22 -9.53
CA ALA A 15 1.39 1.82 -8.18
C ALA A 15 1.57 2.94 -7.15
N ALA A 16 2.58 3.79 -7.33
CA ALA A 16 2.76 4.97 -6.49
C ALA A 16 1.64 6.01 -6.72
N ALA A 17 1.27 6.24 -7.98
CA ALA A 17 0.15 7.11 -8.33
C ALA A 17 -1.18 6.62 -7.75
N GLU A 18 -1.45 5.31 -7.80
CA GLU A 18 -2.68 4.72 -7.24
C GLU A 18 -2.74 4.89 -5.71
N ALA A 19 -1.64 4.60 -5.01
CA ALA A 19 -1.56 4.83 -3.56
C ALA A 19 -1.81 6.30 -3.21
N ALA A 20 -1.19 7.22 -3.96
CA ALA A 20 -1.40 8.65 -3.77
C ALA A 20 -2.85 9.08 -4.05
N ARG A 21 -3.54 8.46 -5.01
CA ARG A 21 -4.94 8.74 -5.32
C ARG A 21 -5.85 8.31 -4.16
N LEU A 22 -5.67 7.09 -3.64
CA LEU A 22 -6.45 6.59 -2.51
C LEU A 22 -6.28 7.47 -1.26
N LEU A 23 -5.04 7.86 -0.94
CA LEU A 23 -4.79 8.78 0.18
C LEU A 23 -5.49 10.13 -0.01
N GLN A 24 -5.49 10.69 -1.22
CA GLN A 24 -6.24 11.92 -1.53
C GLN A 24 -7.75 11.75 -1.35
N GLU A 25 -8.32 10.61 -1.76
CA GLU A 25 -9.74 10.28 -1.53
C GLU A 25 -10.08 10.26 -0.03
N TYR A 26 -9.14 9.83 0.81
CA TYR A 26 -9.25 9.90 2.27
C TYR A 26 -8.91 11.27 2.87
N GLY A 27 -8.65 12.30 2.06
CA GLY A 27 -8.31 13.65 2.53
C GLY A 27 -6.90 13.79 3.11
N ILE A 28 -6.02 12.83 2.83
CA ILE A 28 -4.61 12.85 3.22
C ILE A 28 -3.82 13.51 2.08
N PRO A 29 -3.36 14.76 2.24
CA PRO A 29 -2.67 15.46 1.15
C PRO A 29 -1.31 14.82 0.89
N PRO A 30 -0.92 14.65 -0.38
CA PRO A 30 0.42 14.22 -0.71
C PRO A 30 1.42 15.33 -0.31
N ARG A 31 2.32 15.06 0.65
CA ARG A 31 3.53 15.86 0.89
C ARG A 31 4.58 15.66 -0.23
N GLY A 32 4.60 16.54 -1.23
CA GLY A 32 5.62 16.54 -2.30
C GLY A 32 5.37 15.50 -3.41
N ASP A 33 6.42 15.05 -4.10
CA ASP A 33 6.39 14.07 -5.22
C ASP A 33 6.02 12.62 -4.81
N LEU A 34 5.04 12.45 -3.90
CA LEU A 34 4.59 11.15 -3.37
C LEU A 34 4.02 10.20 -4.43
N ALA A 35 3.54 10.74 -5.56
CA ALA A 35 3.17 9.93 -6.72
C ALA A 35 4.36 9.12 -7.29
N THR A 36 5.59 9.43 -6.90
CA THR A 36 6.82 8.73 -7.30
C THR A 36 7.54 8.04 -6.14
N THR A 37 7.32 8.46 -4.90
CA THR A 37 8.06 8.03 -3.70
C THR A 37 7.28 7.17 -2.73
N ALA A 38 6.07 6.70 -3.07
CA ALA A 38 5.33 5.77 -2.22
C ALA A 38 6.19 4.53 -1.86
N ASP A 39 6.24 4.23 -0.56
CA ASP A 39 6.91 3.06 -0.01
C ASP A 39 6.29 1.77 -0.59
N VAL A 40 7.06 0.68 -0.55
CA VAL A 40 6.67 -0.61 -1.15
C VAL A 40 5.34 -1.10 -0.57
N GLU A 41 5.12 -0.90 0.72
CA GLU A 41 3.91 -1.28 1.45
C GLU A 41 2.67 -0.56 0.93
N GLN A 42 2.77 0.74 0.63
CA GLN A 42 1.65 1.54 0.12
C GLN A 42 1.28 1.12 -1.32
N LYS A 43 2.30 0.86 -2.15
CA LYS A 43 2.12 0.33 -3.51
C LYS A 43 1.44 -1.05 -3.51
N LEU A 44 1.82 -1.90 -2.56
CA LEU A 44 1.22 -3.23 -2.41
C LEU A 44 -0.22 -3.13 -1.89
N ALA A 45 -0.51 -2.25 -0.94
CA ALA A 45 -1.87 -1.99 -0.50
C ALA A 45 -2.76 -1.49 -1.65
N ALA A 46 -2.29 -0.53 -2.44
CA ALA A 46 -3.01 -0.05 -3.63
C ALA A 46 -3.21 -1.15 -4.68
N ARG A 47 -2.23 -2.04 -4.84
CA ARG A 47 -2.37 -3.22 -5.71
C ARG A 47 -3.45 -4.17 -5.19
N MET A 48 -3.53 -4.40 -3.88
CA MET A 48 -4.57 -5.25 -3.28
C MET A 48 -5.96 -4.69 -3.54
N VAL A 49 -6.14 -3.38 -3.43
CA VAL A 49 -7.39 -2.68 -3.79
C VAL A 49 -7.74 -2.96 -5.25
N ARG A 50 -6.81 -2.71 -6.17
CA ARG A 50 -7.03 -2.87 -7.62
C ARG A 50 -7.32 -4.31 -8.03
N GLU A 51 -6.65 -5.28 -7.41
CA GLU A 51 -6.80 -6.70 -7.74
C GLU A 51 -7.87 -7.42 -6.92
N GLY A 52 -8.54 -6.71 -5.99
CA GLY A 52 -9.51 -7.32 -5.06
C GLY A 52 -8.90 -8.40 -4.16
N ARG A 53 -7.60 -8.34 -3.87
CA ARG A 53 -6.92 -9.33 -3.02
C ARG A 53 -7.19 -9.05 -1.55
N LYS A 54 -7.74 -10.05 -0.86
CA LYS A 54 -8.04 -9.96 0.58
C LYS A 54 -6.83 -10.13 1.48
N HIS A 55 -5.87 -10.96 1.09
CA HIS A 55 -4.72 -11.32 1.93
C HIS A 55 -3.42 -11.21 1.13
N LEU A 56 -2.38 -10.66 1.76
CA LEU A 56 -1.04 -10.57 1.18
C LEU A 56 0.02 -10.75 2.26
N ASP A 57 0.94 -11.69 2.06
CA ASP A 57 2.19 -11.78 2.79
C ASP A 57 3.32 -11.19 1.94
N VAL A 58 4.06 -10.25 2.51
CA VAL A 58 5.21 -9.62 1.84
C VAL A 58 6.44 -9.71 2.73
N SER A 59 7.56 -10.06 2.11
CA SER A 59 8.89 -9.97 2.73
C SER A 59 9.60 -8.70 2.26
N LEU A 60 10.02 -7.85 3.19
CA LEU A 60 10.73 -6.61 2.93
C LEU A 60 12.08 -6.61 3.65
N ASN A 61 13.08 -6.02 3.01
CA ASN A 61 14.40 -5.84 3.63
C ASN A 61 14.41 -4.70 4.66
N ASN A 62 13.42 -3.81 4.61
CA ASN A 62 13.29 -2.66 5.49
C ASN A 62 12.00 -2.71 6.29
N ARG A 63 11.97 -2.03 7.44
CA ARG A 63 10.78 -1.96 8.30
C ARG A 63 9.84 -0.84 7.83
N PRO A 64 8.52 -1.03 7.93
CA PRO A 64 7.56 0.05 7.71
C PRO A 64 7.89 1.25 8.60
N CYS A 65 8.00 2.44 7.99
CA CYS A 65 8.23 3.68 8.71
C CYS A 65 7.06 3.99 9.66
N LYS A 66 7.37 4.53 10.84
CA LYS A 66 6.38 4.90 11.87
C LYS A 66 5.95 6.35 11.73
N GLY A 67 4.76 6.66 12.21
CA GLY A 67 4.28 8.03 12.41
C GLY A 67 3.00 8.32 11.62
N PRO A 68 2.44 9.54 11.73
CA PRO A 68 1.14 9.87 11.15
C PRO A 68 1.07 9.73 9.62
N TYR A 69 2.23 9.84 8.96
CA TYR A 69 2.39 9.62 7.52
C TYR A 69 3.27 8.40 7.22
N GLY A 70 3.55 7.59 8.24
CA GLY A 70 4.30 6.36 8.10
C GLY A 70 3.43 5.24 7.53
N CYS A 71 4.07 4.23 6.95
CA CYS A 71 3.40 3.03 6.47
C CYS A 71 2.60 2.32 7.57
N ASP A 72 2.97 2.48 8.85
CA ASP A 72 2.20 1.89 9.94
C ASP A 72 0.77 2.43 10.08
N THR A 73 0.55 3.65 9.60
CA THR A 73 -0.70 4.41 9.66
C THR A 73 -1.39 4.39 8.30
N LEU A 74 -0.64 4.64 7.22
CA LEU A 74 -1.20 4.77 5.88
C LEU A 74 -1.65 3.43 5.28
N VAL A 75 -0.96 2.33 5.56
CA VAL A 75 -1.31 1.02 5.00
C VAL A 75 -2.71 0.56 5.45
N PRO A 76 -3.07 0.58 6.75
CA PRO A 76 -4.44 0.29 7.19
C PRO A 76 -5.53 1.19 6.59
N ILE A 77 -5.19 2.42 6.20
CA ILE A 77 -6.12 3.38 5.58
C ILE A 77 -6.32 3.06 4.10
N ILE A 78 -5.25 2.73 3.39
CA ILE A 78 -5.30 2.35 1.96
C ILE A 78 -5.96 0.98 1.79
N LEU A 79 -5.74 0.05 2.72
CA LEU A 79 -6.34 -1.29 2.64
C LEU A 79 -7.86 -1.23 2.84
N PRO A 80 -8.66 -1.90 1.98
CA PRO A 80 -10.09 -2.01 2.17
C PRO A 80 -10.43 -2.77 3.46
N GLU A 81 -11.60 -2.47 4.03
CA GLU A 81 -12.13 -3.21 5.16
C GLU A 81 -12.19 -4.71 4.88
N GLY A 82 -11.76 -5.52 5.86
CA GLY A 82 -11.70 -6.98 5.74
C GLY A 82 -10.49 -7.51 4.96
N CYS A 83 -9.59 -6.65 4.45
CA CYS A 83 -8.32 -7.06 3.86
C CYS A 83 -7.19 -7.04 4.89
N THR A 84 -6.20 -7.92 4.74
CA THR A 84 -5.01 -7.98 5.60
C THR A 84 -3.71 -8.09 4.81
N MET A 85 -2.69 -7.37 5.27
CA MET A 85 -1.33 -7.47 4.73
C MET A 85 -0.34 -7.75 5.86
N THR A 86 0.41 -8.85 5.76
CA THR A 86 1.46 -9.20 6.73
C THR A 86 2.82 -8.86 6.14
N VAL A 87 3.55 -7.98 6.82
CA VAL A 87 4.92 -7.62 6.48
C VAL A 87 5.88 -8.43 7.35
N HIS A 88 6.80 -9.13 6.68
CA HIS A 88 7.94 -9.83 7.28
C HIS A 88 9.21 -9.07 6.92
N ALA A 89 10.00 -8.69 7.92
CA ALA A 89 11.29 -8.04 7.75
C ALA A 89 12.28 -8.54 8.82
N PRO A 90 13.59 -8.27 8.72
CA PRO A 90 14.55 -8.72 9.73
C PRO A 90 14.15 -8.29 11.16
N ASN A 91 13.90 -9.28 12.02
CA ASN A 91 13.40 -9.13 13.39
C ASN A 91 12.11 -8.29 13.49
N TYR A 92 11.22 -8.40 12.49
CA TYR A 92 9.96 -7.68 12.45
C TYR A 92 8.89 -8.48 11.72
N ARG A 93 7.72 -8.63 12.36
CA ARG A 93 6.53 -9.18 11.74
C ARG A 93 5.34 -8.37 12.21
N LYS A 94 4.55 -7.82 11.29
CA LYS A 94 3.32 -7.11 11.61
C LYS A 94 2.25 -7.37 10.56
N THR A 95 1.04 -7.64 11.02
CA THR A 95 -0.15 -7.71 10.17
C THR A 95 -0.92 -6.41 10.27
N PHE A 96 -1.19 -5.81 9.12
CA PHE A 96 -2.05 -4.66 8.95
C PHE A 96 -3.43 -5.14 8.52
N THR A 97 -4.47 -4.56 9.12
CA THR A 97 -5.87 -4.80 8.74
C THR A 97 -6.42 -3.51 8.15
N GLY A 98 -7.13 -3.62 7.02
CA GLY A 98 -7.75 -2.48 6.35
C GLY A 98 -9.02 -1.97 7.00
N GLY A 99 -9.46 -0.79 6.57
CA GLY A 99 -10.62 -0.10 7.12
C GLY A 99 -10.29 0.91 8.22
N ALA A 100 -9.02 1.27 8.41
CA ALA A 100 -8.68 2.35 9.33
C ALA A 100 -9.18 3.70 8.77
N LYS A 101 -9.69 4.56 9.64
CA LYS A 101 -10.07 5.92 9.28
C LYS A 101 -8.84 6.83 9.37
N PRO A 102 -8.67 7.79 8.43
CA PRO A 102 -7.74 8.89 8.64
C PRO A 102 -8.09 9.61 9.95
N TRP A 103 -7.07 10.20 10.59
CA TRP A 103 -7.16 10.87 11.90
C TRP A 103 -8.55 11.48 12.13
N SER A 104 -9.22 11.04 13.19
CA SER A 104 -10.51 11.59 13.60
C SER A 104 -10.36 13.10 13.75
N ARG A 105 -11.12 13.83 12.93
CA ARG A 105 -11.27 15.27 13.04
C ARG A 105 -11.95 15.64 14.35
#